data_AF-A0A518GP32-F1
#
_entry.id   AF-A0A518GP32-F1
#
_cell.length_a   1.000
_cell.length_b   1.000
_cell.length_c   1.000
_cell.angle_alpha   90.00
_cell.angle_beta   90.00
_cell.angle_gamma   90.00
#
_symmetry.space_group_name_H-M   'P 1'
#
loop_
_entity.id
_entity.type
_entity.pdbx_description
1 polymer ?
#
loop_
_entity_poly.entity_id
_entity_poly.type
_entity_poly.pdbx_seq_one_letter_code
_entity_poly.pdbx_strand_id
1 'polypeptide(L)'
;MSTRCEIAVCANDGRIRAKLYRHCDGYPDVVTPDLVAGVKEAYETLTNTGHGLDAEKLAALLICQSLDKRCMPRIVPCQNTHEDLAYRYQLTIFDDSTVTLEESECGHLATINL
;
A
#
# COMPACT_ATOMS: atom_id res chain seq x y z
N MET A 1 19.38 6.82 7.46
CA MET A 1 18.26 6.19 8.21
C MET A 1 17.65 5.14 7.32
N SER A 2 17.30 3.98 7.87
CA SER A 2 16.47 2.98 7.20
C SER A 2 15.02 3.30 7.55
N THR A 3 14.16 3.45 6.54
CA THR A 3 12.72 3.60 6.69
C THR A 3 12.09 2.23 6.51
N ARG A 4 11.37 1.78 7.52
CA ARG A 4 10.64 0.51 7.54
C ARG A 4 9.17 0.80 7.70
N CYS A 5 8.37 0.33 6.76
CA CYS A 5 6.94 0.53 6.84
C CYS A 5 6.13 -0.74 6.62
N GLU A 6 5.03 -0.83 7.36
CA GLU A 6 3.98 -1.81 7.19
C GLU A 6 2.84 -1.16 6.40
N ILE A 7 2.33 -1.85 5.39
CA ILE A 7 1.16 -1.42 4.63
C ILE A 7 0.09 -2.49 4.82
N ALA A 8 -0.92 -2.17 5.63
CA ALA A 8 -2.11 -2.98 5.79
C ALA A 8 -3.09 -2.67 4.65
N VAL A 9 -3.59 -3.68 3.96
CA VAL A 9 -4.65 -3.54 2.96
C VAL A 9 -5.92 -4.16 3.55
N CYS A 10 -6.91 -3.31 3.77
CA CYS A 10 -8.17 -3.59 4.44
C CYS A 10 -9.33 -3.61 3.45
N ALA A 11 -10.30 -4.48 3.70
CA ALA A 11 -11.62 -4.37 3.10
C ALA A 11 -12.44 -3.27 3.80
N ASN A 12 -13.60 -2.92 3.22
CA ASN A 12 -14.51 -1.90 3.74
C ASN A 12 -14.99 -2.19 5.18
N ASP A 13 -15.02 -3.45 5.60
CA ASP A 13 -15.36 -3.87 6.97
C ASP A 13 -14.22 -3.64 7.99
N GLY A 14 -13.11 -3.03 7.56
CA GLY A 14 -11.93 -2.78 8.37
C GLY A 14 -11.04 -4.00 8.60
N ARG A 15 -11.40 -5.18 8.05
CA ARG A 15 -10.55 -6.37 8.19
C ARG A 15 -9.33 -6.27 7.28
N ILE A 16 -8.16 -6.46 7.88
CA ILE A 16 -6.90 -6.60 7.15
C ILE A 16 -6.98 -7.89 6.31
N ARG A 17 -6.90 -7.72 4.99
CA ARG A 17 -6.87 -8.81 3.99
C ARG A 17 -5.45 -9.16 3.59
N ALA A 18 -4.58 -8.17 3.56
CA ALA A 18 -3.16 -8.36 3.29
C ALA A 18 -2.30 -7.42 4.14
N LYS A 19 -1.09 -7.86 4.48
CA LYS A 19 -0.05 -7.01 5.05
C LYS A 19 1.16 -7.08 4.15
N LEU A 20 1.72 -5.92 3.86
CA LEU A 20 2.93 -5.76 3.07
C LEU A 20 3.98 -5.06 3.91
N TYR A 21 5.23 -5.31 3.58
CA TYR A 21 6.37 -4.69 4.21
C TYR A 21 7.29 -4.07 3.16
N ARG A 22 7.73 -2.85 3.43
CA ARG A 22 8.73 -2.14 2.63
C ARG A 22 9.89 -1.75 3.54
N HIS A 23 11.09 -2.14 3.12
CA HIS A 23 12.35 -1.69 3.70
C HIS A 23 13.05 -0.81 2.68
N CYS A 24 13.36 0.43 3.05
CA CYS A 24 14.07 1.37 2.19
C CYS A 24 15.18 2.06 2.97
N ASP A 25 16.36 2.17 2.39
CA ASP A 25 17.40 3.06 2.90
C ASP A 25 17.11 4.48 2.40
N GLY A 26 16.73 5.41 3.28
CA GLY A 26 16.33 6.76 2.88
C GLY A 26 15.34 7.44 3.82
N TYR A 27 15.00 8.70 3.52
CA TYR A 27 14.01 9.49 4.26
C TYR A 27 12.57 9.02 3.95
N PRO A 28 11.66 9.08 4.93
CA PRO A 28 10.29 8.60 4.81
C PRO A 28 9.37 9.43 3.91
N ASP A 29 9.76 10.67 3.61
CA ASP A 29 8.97 11.63 2.84
C ASP A 29 8.60 11.15 1.42
N VAL A 30 9.33 10.17 0.87
CA VAL A 30 9.06 9.58 -0.45
C VAL A 30 8.08 8.41 -0.41
N VAL A 31 7.76 7.87 0.77
CA VAL A 31 6.98 6.63 0.88
C VAL A 31 5.52 6.86 0.51
N THR A 32 4.89 7.91 1.03
CA THR A 32 3.48 8.23 0.78
C THR A 32 3.22 8.53 -0.71
N PRO A 33 3.98 9.41 -1.41
CA PRO A 33 3.79 9.64 -2.84
C PRO A 33 3.97 8.39 -3.71
N ASP A 34 4.98 7.56 -3.43
CA ASP A 34 5.22 6.30 -4.15
C ASP A 34 4.05 5.33 -3.98
N LEU A 35 3.53 5.22 -2.75
CA LEU A 35 2.41 4.33 -2.45
C LEU A 35 1.13 4.80 -3.14
N VAL A 36 0.84 6.11 -3.15
CA VAL A 36 -0.29 6.69 -3.87
C VAL A 36 -0.19 6.41 -5.37
N ALA A 37 0.98 6.61 -5.97
CA ALA A 37 1.20 6.34 -7.39
C ALA A 37 1.04 4.85 -7.72
N GLY A 38 1.60 3.96 -6.89
CA GLY A 38 1.47 2.52 -7.04
C GLY A 38 0.02 2.04 -6.93
N VAL A 39 -0.75 2.56 -5.97
CA VAL A 39 -2.17 2.20 -5.80
C VAL A 39 -2.99 2.63 -7.03
N LYS A 40 -2.75 3.83 -7.57
CA LYS A 40 -3.42 4.30 -8.79
C LYS A 40 -3.13 3.42 -9.99
N GLU A 41 -1.87 3.09 -10.23
CA GLU A 41 -1.48 2.23 -11.35
C GLU A 41 -2.02 0.81 -11.20
N ALA A 42 -2.00 0.26 -9.99
CA ALA A 42 -2.57 -1.06 -9.71
C ALA A 42 -4.09 -1.07 -9.94
N TYR A 43 -4.79 -0.01 -9.53
CA TYR A 43 -6.21 0.16 -9.79
C TYR A 43 -6.54 0.26 -11.28
N GLU A 44 -5.82 1.09 -12.03
CA GLU A 44 -5.97 1.20 -13.49
C GLU A 44 -5.73 -0.15 -14.18
N THR A 45 -4.73 -0.91 -13.71
CA THR A 45 -4.42 -2.25 -14.23
C THR A 45 -5.58 -3.23 -13.98
N LEU A 46 -6.16 -3.24 -12.78
CA LEU A 46 -7.32 -4.09 -12.47
C LEU A 46 -8.54 -3.72 -13.31
N THR A 47 -8.80 -2.43 -13.45
CA THR A 47 -9.91 -1.90 -14.23
C THR A 47 -9.78 -2.27 -15.71
N ASN A 48 -8.60 -2.09 -16.30
CA ASN A 48 -8.32 -2.43 -17.70
C ASN A 48 -8.37 -3.93 -18.00
N THR A 49 -8.10 -4.77 -17.00
CA THR A 49 -8.18 -6.24 -17.12
C THR A 49 -9.59 -6.78 -16.86
N GLY A 50 -10.55 -5.93 -16.51
CA GLY A 50 -11.93 -6.33 -16.17
C GLY A 50 -12.02 -7.10 -14.85
N HIS A 51 -10.99 -7.03 -14.01
CA HIS A 51 -11.01 -7.61 -12.68
C HIS A 51 -11.57 -6.59 -11.68
N GLY A 52 -12.57 -7.00 -10.90
CA GLY A 52 -13.05 -6.17 -9.78
C GLY A 52 -11.94 -5.89 -8.77
N LEU A 53 -12.01 -4.70 -8.16
CA LEU A 53 -11.09 -4.27 -7.12
C LEU A 53 -11.28 -5.12 -5.87
N ASP A 54 -10.22 -5.81 -5.47
CA ASP A 54 -10.16 -6.63 -4.26
C ASP A 54 -8.83 -6.38 -3.55
N ALA A 55 -8.83 -6.42 -2.22
CA ALA A 55 -7.69 -6.09 -1.39
C ALA A 55 -6.49 -7.01 -1.63
N GLU A 56 -6.71 -8.30 -1.86
CA GLU A 56 -5.65 -9.27 -2.11
C GLU A 56 -5.06 -9.05 -3.51
N LYS A 57 -5.90 -8.74 -4.50
CA LYS A 57 -5.45 -8.41 -5.86
C LYS A 57 -4.66 -7.10 -5.91
N LEU A 58 -5.12 -6.06 -5.22
CA LEU A 58 -4.41 -4.80 -5.11
C LEU A 58 -3.04 -5.01 -4.46
N ALA A 59 -2.99 -5.77 -3.35
CA ALA A 59 -1.75 -6.10 -2.67
C ALA A 59 -0.78 -6.88 -3.57
N ALA A 60 -1.29 -7.87 -4.34
CA ALA A 60 -0.48 -8.64 -5.27
C ALA A 60 0.12 -7.77 -6.38
N LEU A 61 -0.64 -6.85 -6.96
CA LEU A 61 -0.15 -5.93 -7.99
C LEU A 61 0.89 -4.95 -7.45
N LEU A 62 0.69 -4.42 -6.24
CA LEU A 62 1.68 -3.56 -5.59
C LEU A 62 3.03 -4.29 -5.41
N ILE A 63 3.00 -5.57 -5.05
CA ILE A 63 4.21 -6.40 -4.98
C ILE A 63 4.83 -6.52 -6.37
N CYS A 64 4.07 -6.93 -7.39
CA CYS A 64 4.57 -7.11 -8.76
C CYS A 64 5.20 -5.83 -9.32
N GLN A 65 4.50 -4.70 -9.22
CA GLN A 65 4.98 -3.39 -9.68
C GLN A 65 6.27 -2.96 -8.97
N SER A 66 6.42 -3.27 -7.69
CA SER A 66 7.65 -2.98 -6.95
C SER A 66 8.87 -3.80 -7.41
N LEU A 67 8.65 -4.93 -8.10
CA LEU A 67 9.71 -5.75 -8.70
C LEU A 67 10.15 -5.19 -10.06
N ASP A 68 9.22 -4.62 -10.82
CA ASP A 68 9.47 -4.13 -12.18
C ASP A 68 10.05 -2.71 -12.21
N LYS A 69 9.69 -1.88 -11.24
CA LYS A 69 10.18 -0.49 -11.15
C LYS A 69 11.57 -0.44 -10.51
N ARG A 70 12.60 -0.20 -11.34
CA ARG A 70 14.02 -0.03 -10.93
C ARG A 70 14.27 0.99 -9.81
N CYS A 71 13.30 1.84 -9.49
CA CYS A 71 13.42 2.90 -8.48
C CYS A 71 12.41 2.79 -7.32
N MET A 72 11.50 1.79 -7.31
CA MET A 72 10.68 1.54 -6.12
C MET A 72 11.40 0.59 -5.17
N PRO A 73 11.43 0.89 -3.87
CA PRO A 73 11.87 -0.09 -2.88
C PRO A 73 10.95 -1.30 -2.91
N ARG A 74 11.56 -2.48 -2.78
CA ARG A 74 10.86 -3.76 -2.88
C ARG A 74 9.78 -3.86 -1.79
N ILE A 75 8.56 -4.13 -2.23
CA ILE A 75 7.44 -4.45 -1.36
C ILE A 75 7.34 -5.98 -1.30
N VAL A 76 7.23 -6.53 -0.08
CA VAL A 76 7.11 -7.97 0.13
C VAL A 76 5.87 -8.29 0.96
N PRO A 77 5.22 -9.46 0.74
CA PRO A 77 4.17 -9.91 1.62
C PRO A 77 4.73 -10.15 3.01
N CYS A 78 3.93 -9.82 4.04
CA CYS A 78 4.33 -9.95 5.43
C CYS A 78 3.20 -10.56 6.24
N GLN A 79 3.51 -11.47 7.15
CA GLN A 79 2.52 -12.07 8.06
C GLN A 79 2.64 -11.55 9.49
N ASN A 80 3.81 -11.03 9.85
CA ASN A 80 4.15 -10.63 11.21
C ASN A 80 4.27 -9.12 11.31
N THR A 81 3.72 -8.57 12.38
CA THR A 81 3.96 -7.17 12.70
C THR A 81 5.40 -7.00 13.18
N HIS A 82 6.09 -6.04 12.58
CA HIS A 82 7.46 -5.72 12.96
C HIS A 82 7.42 -4.70 14.09
N GLU A 83 8.21 -4.91 15.15
CA GLU A 83 8.24 -3.99 16.30
C GLU A 83 9.11 -2.75 16.05
N ASP A 84 10.02 -2.83 15.06
CA ASP A 84 10.93 -1.75 14.66
C ASP A 84 10.44 -1.09 13.36
N LEU A 85 9.16 -0.72 13.35
CA LEU A 85 8.54 0.06 12.28
C LEU A 85 8.81 1.53 12.54
N ALA A 86 9.13 2.26 11.48
CA ALA A 86 8.84 3.67 11.45
C ALA A 86 7.34 3.77 11.17
N TYR A 87 6.92 3.72 9.91
CA TYR A 87 5.53 4.05 9.58
C TYR A 87 4.62 2.84 9.47
N ARG A 88 3.33 3.05 9.75
CA ARG A 88 2.24 2.15 9.37
C ARG A 88 1.25 2.87 8.47
N TYR A 89 0.98 2.28 7.32
CA TYR A 89 -0.01 2.71 6.35
C TYR A 89 -1.19 1.74 6.35
N GLN A 90 -2.40 2.27 6.25
CA GLN A 90 -3.62 1.50 6.08
C GLN A 90 -4.31 1.93 4.78
N LEU A 91 -4.42 1.00 3.84
CA LEU A 91 -5.20 1.13 2.62
C LEU A 91 -6.57 0.52 2.85
N THR A 92 -7.65 1.29 2.81
CA THR A 92 -9.02 0.76 2.96
C THR A 92 -9.74 0.83 1.62
N ILE A 93 -10.23 -0.30 1.14
CA ILE A 93 -10.97 -0.39 -0.12
C ILE A 93 -12.47 -0.36 0.16
N PHE A 94 -13.17 0.59 -0.45
CA PHE A 94 -14.61 0.76 -0.35
C PHE A 94 -15.34 0.13 -1.55
N ASP A 95 -16.63 -0.17 -1.36
CA ASP A 95 -17.45 -0.84 -2.37
C ASP A 95 -17.71 0.01 -3.62
N ASP A 96 -17.54 1.33 -3.51
CA ASP A 96 -17.59 2.29 -4.61
C ASP A 96 -16.27 2.42 -5.38
N SER A 97 -15.32 1.51 -5.13
CA SER A 97 -13.95 1.52 -5.69
C SER A 97 -13.08 2.70 -5.22
N THR A 98 -13.49 3.41 -4.17
CA THR A 98 -12.63 4.38 -3.48
C THR A 98 -11.58 3.66 -2.64
N VAL A 99 -10.37 4.20 -2.54
CA VAL A 99 -9.33 3.71 -1.62
C VAL A 99 -8.84 4.84 -0.71
N THR A 100 -8.93 4.68 0.59
CA THR A 100 -8.31 5.65 1.53
C THR A 100 -6.95 5.15 1.98
N LEU A 101 -6.02 6.08 2.23
CA LEU A 101 -4.70 5.81 2.79
C LEU A 101 -4.55 6.56 4.12
N GLU A 102 -4.37 5.83 5.21
CA GLU A 102 -4.18 6.40 6.54
C GLU A 102 -2.77 6.12 7.05
N GLU A 103 -2.07 7.13 7.57
CA GLU A 103 -0.72 7.00 8.14
C GLU A 103 -0.76 7.16 9.67
N SER A 104 -0.36 6.12 10.40
CA SER A 104 -0.55 6.05 11.86
C SER A 104 0.50 6.79 12.71
N GLU A 105 1.73 7.01 12.22
CA GLU A 105 2.80 7.61 13.03
C GLU A 105 2.68 9.14 13.19
N CYS A 106 2.07 9.83 12.22
CA CYS A 106 1.89 11.29 12.26
C CYS A 106 0.42 11.74 12.29
N GLY A 107 -0.54 10.80 12.32
CA GLY A 107 -1.97 11.14 12.22
C GLY A 107 -2.35 11.78 10.87
N HIS A 108 -1.56 11.54 9.81
CA HIS A 108 -1.82 12.08 8.49
C HIS A 108 -2.80 11.16 7.74
N LEU A 109 -3.96 11.71 7.39
CA LEU A 109 -4.96 11.02 6.58
C LEU A 109 -4.87 11.53 5.14
N ALA A 110 -4.55 10.65 4.20
CA ALA A 110 -4.53 10.94 2.77
C ALA A 110 -5.68 10.18 2.09
N THR A 111 -6.72 10.89 1.67
CA THR A 111 -7.78 10.27 0.85
C THR A 111 -7.28 10.15 -0.59
N ILE A 112 -7.23 8.94 -1.13
CA ILE A 112 -6.89 8.71 -2.54
C ILE A 112 -8.21 8.54 -3.30
N ASN A 113 -8.70 9.62 -3.90
CA ASN A 113 -9.76 9.47 -4.90
C ASN A 113 -9.12 8.82 -6.14
N LEU A 114 -9.56 7.60 -6.46
CA LEU A 114 -9.14 6.82 -7.62
C LEU A 114 -9.99 7.17 -8.84
#